data_AF-A0A0S9LHH1-F1
#
_entry.id   AF-A0A0S9LHH1-F1
#
_cell.length_a   1.000
_cell.length_b   1.000
_cell.length_c   1.000
_cell.angle_alpha   90.00
_cell.angle_beta   90.00
_cell.angle_gamma   90.00
#
_symmetry.space_group_name_H-M   'P 1'
#
loop_
_entity.id
_entity.type
_entity.pdbx_description
1 polymer ?
#
loop_
_entity_poly.entity_id
_entity_poly.type
_entity_poly.pdbx_seq_one_letter_code
_entity_poly.pdbx_strand_id
1 'polypeptide(L)'
;MSVDVTIGGGFAGEPSNDPIEVQPETATPIAFRDAETNGLSRAESDRAPSFSLDTFATAFDRVRAAQPTLAQTSTEFARALVAELARLAPQATTQALPREIKASEMWDTFQSLNPEEKALVLANPVKAYLSRTATTEARTATEQTFSGSMYLTRADAFRHSYWNWLMSKCCSVGWATAFATAHESSVANDDDKRMDLNNNMIGRRLFTSAPNSTPEAAQAALLNYKLLWVNRIRKNVTVGVDYLVYLEPSQTLTVFDDGPDYDDIYTVSIAGKAVGDTPQGASREFEFDQIPSGDHTLTVNCKLDGTKGGCGFQIRLKGALTLPGGSSNTSQLVIQEGETHSTTFNFPTMNDARTN
;
A
#
# COMPACT_ATOMS: atom_id res chain seq x y z
N MET A 1 8.01 18.80 -19.18
CA MET A 1 8.25 19.47 -17.89
C MET A 1 8.43 18.37 -16.87
N SER A 2 9.67 18.16 -16.41
CA SER A 2 9.98 17.17 -15.37
C SER A 2 9.42 17.67 -14.04
N VAL A 3 8.44 16.96 -13.50
CA VAL A 3 8.04 17.15 -12.09
C VAL A 3 9.18 16.58 -11.26
N ASP A 4 9.81 17.43 -10.45
CA ASP A 4 10.84 17.00 -9.51
C ASP A 4 10.16 16.13 -8.44
N VAL A 5 10.50 14.84 -8.42
CA VAL A 5 9.86 13.82 -7.55
C VAL A 5 10.65 13.64 -6.24
N THR A 6 11.43 14.64 -5.82
CA THR A 6 12.04 14.64 -4.48
C THR A 6 11.02 14.98 -3.40
N ILE A 7 10.04 14.10 -3.19
CA ILE A 7 9.31 14.03 -1.91
C ILE A 7 10.18 13.18 -0.97
N GLY A 8 11.21 13.81 -0.42
CA GLY A 8 12.15 13.16 0.49
C GLY A 8 13.48 13.89 0.56
N GLY A 9 13.52 15.01 1.27
CA GLY A 9 14.74 15.73 1.59
C GLY A 9 14.44 17.04 2.31
N GLY A 10 14.97 17.22 3.51
CA GLY A 10 14.82 18.45 4.28
C GLY A 10 15.28 19.68 3.48
N PHE A 11 14.51 20.76 3.59
CA PHE A 11 14.79 22.04 2.96
C PHE A 11 16.03 22.68 3.58
N ALA A 12 17.03 22.97 2.76
CA ALA A 12 18.08 23.94 3.11
C ALA A 12 17.62 25.33 2.65
N GLY A 13 17.35 26.23 3.60
CA GLY A 13 17.30 27.68 3.34
C GLY A 13 15.99 28.43 3.59
N GLU A 14 14.93 27.80 4.08
CA GLU A 14 13.69 28.52 4.46
C GLU A 14 13.48 28.50 5.99
N PRO A 15 12.98 29.59 6.60
CA PRO A 15 12.63 29.60 8.00
C PRO A 15 11.55 28.55 8.25
N SER A 16 11.80 27.69 9.24
CA SER A 16 10.98 26.54 9.62
C SER A 16 9.48 26.86 9.69
N ASN A 17 8.75 26.50 8.65
CA ASN A 17 7.47 25.84 8.85
C ASN A 17 7.79 24.36 8.76
N ASP A 18 7.95 23.72 9.92
CA ASP A 18 8.11 22.28 10.00
C ASP A 18 7.08 21.63 9.07
N PRO A 19 7.48 20.71 8.17
CA PRO A 19 6.49 19.89 7.49
C PRO A 19 5.70 19.24 8.62
N ILE A 20 4.40 19.56 8.69
CA ILE A 20 3.50 19.07 9.73
C ILE A 20 3.86 17.60 9.91
N GLU A 21 4.38 17.24 11.08
CA GLU A 21 4.73 15.87 11.43
C GLU A 21 3.38 15.14 11.56
N VAL A 22 2.77 14.81 10.42
CA VAL A 22 1.48 14.13 10.39
C VAL A 22 1.78 12.72 10.86
N GLN A 23 1.50 12.48 12.14
CA GLN A 23 1.51 11.17 12.76
C GLN A 23 0.64 10.22 11.92
N PRO A 24 1.02 8.93 11.79
CA PRO A 24 0.19 7.96 11.10
C PRO A 24 -1.23 7.97 11.66
N GLU A 25 -2.22 7.90 10.77
CA GLU A 25 -3.63 7.98 11.18
C GLU A 25 -3.96 6.89 12.21
N THR A 26 -4.58 7.29 13.31
CA THR A 26 -5.05 6.36 14.34
C THR A 26 -6.44 5.85 13.98
N ALA A 27 -6.78 4.63 14.42
CA ALA A 27 -8.08 3.99 14.21
C ALA A 27 -9.26 4.64 14.98
N THR A 28 -9.22 5.95 15.23
CA THR A 28 -10.17 6.69 16.06
C THR A 28 -11.49 6.90 15.31
N PRO A 29 -12.66 6.86 16.00
CA PRO A 29 -13.95 7.12 15.37
C PRO A 29 -13.99 8.46 14.64
N ILE A 30 -14.50 8.43 13.41
CA ILE A 30 -14.41 9.55 12.49
C ILE A 30 -15.66 10.40 12.62
N ALA A 31 -15.48 11.61 13.15
CA ALA A 31 -16.49 12.65 13.06
C ALA A 31 -16.17 13.54 11.85
N PHE A 32 -16.83 13.30 10.72
CA PHE A 32 -16.77 14.19 9.57
C PHE A 32 -18.05 15.01 9.46
N ARG A 33 -17.91 16.34 9.42
CA ARG A 33 -18.99 17.28 9.10
C ARG A 33 -18.43 18.48 8.36
N ASP A 34 -19.10 18.88 7.29
CA ASP A 34 -18.91 20.16 6.62
C ASP A 34 -20.27 20.76 6.21
N ALA A 35 -20.24 21.85 5.43
CA ALA A 35 -21.44 22.57 5.00
C ALA A 35 -22.39 21.74 4.11
N GLU A 36 -21.92 20.64 3.53
CA GLU A 36 -22.71 19.75 2.67
C GLU A 36 -23.17 18.47 3.40
N THR A 37 -22.73 18.27 4.65
CA THR A 37 -23.16 17.15 5.48
C THR A 37 -24.58 17.38 5.97
N ASN A 38 -25.46 16.43 5.69
CA ASN A 38 -26.86 16.52 6.10
C ASN A 38 -27.08 16.18 7.59
N GLY A 39 -28.33 16.29 8.02
CA GLY A 39 -28.78 16.04 9.39
C GLY A 39 -29.26 14.61 9.67
N LEU A 40 -29.02 13.64 8.78
CA LEU A 40 -29.45 12.26 8.97
C LEU A 40 -28.75 11.66 10.20
N SER A 41 -29.53 11.12 11.14
CA SER A 41 -28.98 10.50 12.35
C SER A 41 -28.45 9.08 12.10
N ARG A 42 -27.55 8.59 12.96
CA ARG A 42 -27.02 7.21 12.86
C ARG A 42 -28.14 6.17 12.86
N ALA A 43 -29.15 6.34 13.72
CA ALA A 43 -30.31 5.45 13.75
C ALA A 43 -31.09 5.44 12.42
N GLU A 44 -31.16 6.57 11.72
CA GLU A 44 -31.79 6.63 10.40
C GLU A 44 -30.94 5.94 9.33
N SER A 45 -29.61 6.13 9.36
CA SER A 45 -28.66 5.42 8.48
C SER A 45 -28.64 3.91 8.70
N ASP A 46 -28.78 3.46 9.94
CA ASP A 46 -28.78 2.05 10.30
C ASP A 46 -30.00 1.29 9.74
N ARG A 47 -31.12 2.00 9.47
CA ARG A 47 -32.31 1.44 8.80
C ARG A 47 -32.09 1.14 7.32
N ALA A 48 -31.08 1.74 6.69
CA ALA A 48 -30.75 1.39 5.31
C ALA A 48 -30.23 -0.05 5.25
N PRO A 49 -30.65 -0.83 4.24
CA PRO A 49 -30.15 -2.20 4.02
C PRO A 49 -28.64 -2.20 3.75
N SER A 50 -28.04 -3.38 3.60
CA SER A 50 -26.67 -3.45 3.04
C SER A 50 -26.68 -3.03 1.58
N PHE A 51 -25.66 -2.27 1.14
CA PHE A 51 -25.53 -1.84 -0.25
C PHE A 51 -24.06 -1.57 -0.62
N SER A 52 -23.76 -1.66 -1.91
CA SER A 52 -22.48 -1.24 -2.51
C SER A 52 -22.49 0.23 -2.94
N LEU A 53 -21.33 0.81 -3.23
CA LEU A 53 -21.26 2.16 -3.85
C LEU A 53 -21.98 2.24 -5.20
N ASP A 54 -22.01 1.16 -5.99
CA ASP A 54 -22.76 1.12 -7.25
C ASP A 54 -24.28 1.13 -7.04
N THR A 55 -24.75 0.39 -6.02
CA THR A 55 -26.16 0.40 -5.63
C THR A 55 -26.56 1.78 -5.11
N PHE A 56 -25.68 2.41 -4.32
CA PHE A 56 -25.85 3.79 -3.87
C PHE A 56 -25.93 4.77 -5.05
N ALA A 57 -25.02 4.71 -6.01
CA ALA A 57 -25.02 5.58 -7.19
C ALA A 57 -26.31 5.41 -8.02
N THR A 58 -26.79 4.18 -8.17
CA THR A 58 -28.08 3.89 -8.82
C THR A 58 -29.25 4.53 -8.08
N ALA A 59 -29.29 4.42 -6.74
CA ALA A 59 -30.31 5.07 -5.92
C ALA A 59 -30.22 6.60 -6.04
N PHE A 60 -29.01 7.16 -6.01
CA PHE A 60 -28.74 8.59 -6.18
C PHE A 60 -29.32 9.13 -7.48
N ASP A 61 -29.04 8.47 -8.60
CA ASP A 61 -29.55 8.88 -9.90
C ASP A 61 -31.08 8.83 -9.98
N ARG A 62 -31.70 7.79 -9.40
CA ARG A 62 -33.16 7.65 -9.37
C ARG A 62 -33.84 8.71 -8.50
N VAL A 63 -33.30 8.98 -7.31
CA VAL A 63 -33.85 10.03 -6.44
C VAL A 63 -33.68 11.40 -7.08
N ARG A 64 -32.51 11.70 -7.65
CA ARG A 64 -32.26 12.95 -8.37
C ARG A 64 -33.23 13.15 -9.54
N ALA A 65 -33.50 12.10 -10.31
CA ALA A 65 -34.44 12.16 -11.44
C ALA A 65 -35.90 12.32 -10.97
N ALA A 66 -36.29 11.63 -9.89
CA ALA A 66 -37.64 11.67 -9.37
C ALA A 66 -37.96 12.95 -8.58
N GLN A 67 -36.96 13.56 -7.95
CA GLN A 67 -37.10 14.73 -7.08
C GLN A 67 -36.06 15.82 -7.42
N PRO A 68 -36.11 16.42 -8.63
CA PRO A 68 -35.07 17.32 -9.13
C PRO A 68 -34.96 18.64 -8.36
N THR A 69 -35.99 19.03 -7.61
CA THR A 69 -36.00 20.26 -6.79
C THR A 69 -35.37 20.06 -5.42
N LEU A 70 -35.11 18.81 -5.02
CA LEU A 70 -34.56 18.50 -3.71
C LEU A 70 -33.05 18.69 -3.72
N ALA A 71 -32.53 19.52 -2.80
CA ALA A 71 -31.10 19.71 -2.67
C ALA A 71 -30.43 18.39 -2.29
N GLN A 72 -29.41 17.96 -3.05
CA GLN A 72 -28.74 16.66 -2.87
C GLN A 72 -27.97 16.54 -1.55
N THR A 73 -27.70 17.68 -0.90
CA THR A 73 -27.09 17.79 0.42
C THR A 73 -28.11 17.87 1.56
N SER A 74 -29.41 17.85 1.27
CA SER A 74 -30.47 17.95 2.29
C SER A 74 -30.70 16.62 3.02
N THR A 75 -31.22 16.71 4.24
CA THR A 75 -31.63 15.53 5.01
C THR A 75 -32.78 14.80 4.33
N GLU A 76 -33.67 15.53 3.67
CA GLU A 76 -34.80 15.01 2.92
C GLU A 76 -34.31 14.15 1.74
N PHE A 77 -33.27 14.59 1.02
CA PHE A 77 -32.67 13.81 -0.05
C PHE A 77 -32.03 12.53 0.49
N ALA A 78 -31.31 12.62 1.61
CA ALA A 78 -30.75 11.45 2.28
C ALA A 78 -31.82 10.44 2.72
N ARG A 79 -32.95 10.90 3.26
CA ARG A 79 -34.09 10.03 3.59
C ARG A 79 -34.70 9.38 2.36
N ALA A 80 -34.82 10.12 1.25
CA ALA A 80 -35.28 9.58 -0.03
C ALA A 80 -34.32 8.50 -0.57
N LEU A 81 -33.00 8.67 -0.38
CA LEU A 81 -32.02 7.64 -0.71
C LEU A 81 -32.20 6.37 0.13
N VAL A 82 -32.38 6.50 1.45
CA VAL A 82 -32.65 5.33 2.32
C VAL A 82 -33.89 4.57 1.84
N ALA A 83 -34.95 5.28 1.45
CA ALA A 83 -36.16 4.65 0.91
C ALA A 83 -35.92 3.95 -0.44
N GLU A 84 -35.19 4.56 -1.36
CA GLU A 84 -34.87 3.96 -2.67
C GLU A 84 -33.93 2.75 -2.52
N LEU A 85 -32.95 2.82 -1.62
CA LEU A 85 -32.08 1.69 -1.27
C LEU A 85 -32.89 0.52 -0.71
N ALA A 86 -33.86 0.79 0.17
CA ALA A 86 -34.78 -0.23 0.68
C ALA A 86 -35.65 -0.86 -0.43
N ARG A 87 -35.98 -0.09 -1.47
CA ARG A 87 -36.70 -0.58 -2.66
C ARG A 87 -35.82 -1.41 -3.59
N LEU A 88 -34.51 -1.17 -3.60
CA LEU A 88 -33.52 -1.94 -4.36
C LEU A 88 -33.17 -3.27 -3.67
N ALA A 89 -33.21 -3.31 -2.33
CA ALA A 89 -32.86 -4.48 -1.53
C ALA A 89 -33.63 -5.80 -1.79
N PRO A 90 -34.90 -5.83 -2.25
CA PRO A 90 -35.62 -7.08 -2.51
C PRO A 90 -35.20 -7.80 -3.80
N GLN A 91 -34.28 -7.25 -4.60
CA GLN A 91 -33.70 -7.94 -5.76
C GLN A 91 -32.30 -8.54 -5.48
N ALA A 92 -31.80 -8.42 -4.25
CA ALA A 92 -30.47 -8.86 -3.85
C ALA A 92 -30.52 -10.03 -2.84
N THR A 93 -31.27 -11.09 -3.12
CA THR A 93 -31.13 -12.36 -2.38
C THR A 93 -31.34 -13.56 -3.29
N THR A 94 -30.25 -14.11 -3.80
CA THR A 94 -29.91 -15.55 -3.75
C THR A 94 -28.45 -15.76 -4.18
N GLN A 95 -27.50 -15.15 -3.48
CA GLN A 95 -26.19 -15.78 -3.33
C GLN A 95 -25.78 -15.60 -1.88
N ALA A 96 -25.73 -16.73 -1.16
CA ALA A 96 -25.06 -16.79 0.12
C ALA A 96 -23.64 -16.23 -0.07
N LEU A 97 -23.20 -15.36 0.84
CA LEU A 97 -21.79 -14.98 0.95
C LEU A 97 -20.96 -16.27 0.92
N PRO A 98 -20.02 -16.45 -0.03
CA PRO A 98 -19.20 -17.64 -0.05
C PRO A 98 -18.43 -17.77 1.27
N ARG A 99 -18.41 -19.00 1.79
CA ARG A 99 -17.40 -19.47 2.74
C ARG A 99 -16.01 -19.08 2.22
N GLU A 100 -15.20 -18.51 3.11
CA GLU A 100 -13.80 -18.11 2.90
C GLU A 100 -13.60 -17.18 1.69
N ILE A 101 -13.64 -15.87 1.92
CA ILE A 101 -13.16 -14.88 0.95
C ILE A 101 -11.68 -15.19 0.70
N LYS A 102 -11.36 -15.60 -0.54
CA LYS A 102 -9.97 -15.82 -0.92
C LYS A 102 -9.23 -14.49 -0.84
N ALA A 103 -7.95 -14.50 -0.46
CA ALA A 103 -7.12 -13.27 -0.44
C ALA A 103 -7.11 -12.52 -1.79
N SER A 104 -7.35 -13.23 -2.91
CA SER A 104 -7.52 -12.64 -4.25
C SER A 104 -8.84 -11.88 -4.46
N GLU A 105 -9.83 -12.08 -3.58
CA GLU A 105 -11.17 -11.49 -3.63
C GLU A 105 -11.39 -10.41 -2.54
N MET A 106 -10.49 -10.31 -1.56
CA MET A 106 -10.46 -9.21 -0.57
C MET A 106 -10.16 -7.83 -1.19
N TRP A 107 -9.82 -7.79 -2.48
CA TRP A 107 -9.51 -6.59 -3.25
C TRP A 107 -10.70 -5.64 -3.47
N ASP A 108 -11.95 -6.09 -3.26
CA ASP A 108 -13.15 -5.33 -3.63
C ASP A 108 -14.05 -5.04 -2.41
N THR A 109 -13.48 -4.36 -1.43
CA THR A 109 -14.09 -3.96 -0.16
C THR A 109 -15.29 -3.01 -0.31
N PHE A 110 -15.58 -2.48 -1.51
CA PHE A 110 -16.78 -1.66 -1.77
C PHE A 110 -18.01 -2.45 -2.28
N GLN A 111 -17.91 -3.78 -2.39
CA GLN A 111 -19.07 -4.64 -2.73
C GLN A 111 -20.15 -4.60 -1.64
N SER A 112 -19.79 -4.30 -0.39
CA SER A 112 -20.74 -3.96 0.67
C SER A 112 -20.10 -2.98 1.64
N LEU A 113 -20.71 -1.82 1.84
CA LEU A 113 -20.22 -0.84 2.81
C LEU A 113 -20.35 -1.36 4.25
N ASN A 114 -19.32 -1.15 5.04
CA ASN A 114 -19.37 -1.37 6.49
C ASN A 114 -20.25 -0.29 7.18
N PRO A 115 -20.61 -0.46 8.46
CA PRO A 115 -21.50 0.49 9.16
C PRO A 115 -20.97 1.93 9.22
N GLU A 116 -19.65 2.13 9.32
CA GLU A 116 -19.03 3.46 9.38
C GLU A 116 -19.08 4.15 8.01
N GLU A 117 -18.72 3.42 6.95
CA GLU A 117 -18.84 3.88 5.57
C GLU A 117 -20.29 4.23 5.20
N LYS A 118 -21.24 3.34 5.56
CA LYS A 118 -22.67 3.55 5.32
C LYS A 118 -23.16 4.85 5.96
N ALA A 119 -22.75 5.11 7.20
CA ALA A 119 -23.12 6.33 7.90
C ALA A 119 -22.56 7.59 7.21
N LEU A 120 -21.29 7.56 6.78
CA LEU A 120 -20.66 8.67 6.07
C LEU A 120 -21.29 8.94 4.70
N VAL A 121 -21.52 7.87 3.92
CA VAL A 121 -22.07 7.94 2.56
C VAL A 121 -23.49 8.53 2.57
N LEU A 122 -24.34 8.09 3.50
CA LEU A 122 -25.69 8.62 3.62
C LEU A 122 -25.72 10.06 4.17
N ALA A 123 -24.76 10.41 5.03
CA ALA A 123 -24.63 11.78 5.55
C ALA A 123 -24.01 12.76 4.52
N ASN A 124 -23.32 12.27 3.49
CA ASN A 124 -22.66 13.08 2.47
C ASN A 124 -22.91 12.56 1.04
N PRO A 125 -24.15 12.62 0.53
CA PRO A 125 -24.52 11.88 -0.68
C PRO A 125 -23.76 12.29 -1.94
N VAL A 126 -23.50 13.59 -2.11
CA VAL A 126 -22.78 14.12 -3.27
C VAL A 126 -21.34 13.61 -3.29
N LYS A 127 -20.64 13.69 -2.15
CA LYS A 127 -19.25 13.22 -2.04
C LYS A 127 -19.14 11.71 -2.24
N ALA A 128 -20.08 10.96 -1.70
CA ALA A 128 -20.14 9.51 -1.91
C ALA A 128 -20.34 9.16 -3.40
N TYR A 129 -21.24 9.86 -4.08
CA TYR A 129 -21.47 9.68 -5.51
C TYR A 129 -20.21 9.96 -6.34
N LEU A 130 -19.49 11.05 -6.03
CA LEU A 130 -18.22 11.38 -6.69
C LEU A 130 -17.10 10.39 -6.36
N SER A 131 -17.06 9.87 -5.13
CA SER A 131 -16.04 8.92 -4.68
C SER A 131 -16.14 7.56 -5.36
N ARG A 132 -17.33 7.18 -5.85
CA ARG A 132 -17.51 5.97 -6.66
C ARG A 132 -16.64 5.98 -7.92
N THR A 133 -16.53 7.12 -8.60
CA THR A 133 -15.63 7.28 -9.76
C THR A 133 -14.17 7.15 -9.35
N ALA A 134 -13.78 7.76 -8.22
CA ALA A 134 -12.41 7.64 -7.70
C ALA A 134 -12.03 6.17 -7.40
N THR A 135 -12.96 5.38 -6.83
CA THR A 135 -12.76 3.94 -6.60
C THR A 135 -12.53 3.19 -7.91
N THR A 136 -13.37 3.42 -8.92
CA THR A 136 -13.23 2.76 -10.24
C THR A 136 -11.90 3.15 -10.91
N GLU A 137 -11.56 4.43 -10.93
CA GLU A 137 -10.33 4.93 -11.57
C GLU A 137 -9.07 4.39 -10.88
N ALA A 138 -9.03 4.37 -9.54
CA ALA A 138 -7.89 3.82 -8.81
C ALA A 138 -7.68 2.34 -9.09
N ARG A 139 -8.78 1.58 -9.14
CA ARG A 139 -8.75 0.16 -9.50
C ARG A 139 -8.24 -0.05 -10.92
N THR A 140 -8.81 0.65 -11.91
CA THR A 140 -8.40 0.52 -13.31
C THR A 140 -6.93 0.87 -13.50
N ALA A 141 -6.45 1.97 -12.91
CA ALA A 141 -5.03 2.34 -12.98
C ALA A 141 -4.13 1.25 -12.37
N THR A 142 -4.55 0.64 -11.26
CA THR A 142 -3.79 -0.43 -10.62
C THR A 142 -3.74 -1.69 -11.50
N GLU A 143 -4.88 -2.13 -12.04
CA GLU A 143 -4.97 -3.30 -12.92
C GLU A 143 -4.19 -3.11 -14.24
N GLN A 144 -4.08 -1.87 -14.72
CA GLN A 144 -3.26 -1.54 -15.90
C GLN A 144 -1.77 -1.52 -15.61
N THR A 145 -1.37 -1.23 -14.37
CA THR A 145 0.03 -1.02 -14.00
C THR A 145 0.69 -2.26 -13.41
N PHE A 146 -0.05 -3.03 -12.62
CA PHE A 146 0.48 -4.17 -11.88
C PHE A 146 -0.13 -5.47 -12.35
N SER A 147 0.64 -6.55 -12.21
CA SER A 147 0.19 -7.92 -12.43
C SER A 147 0.46 -8.77 -11.20
N GLY A 148 -0.37 -9.78 -10.98
CA GLY A 148 -0.27 -10.71 -9.85
C GLY A 148 -1.23 -10.36 -8.72
N SER A 149 -0.83 -10.69 -7.48
CA SER A 149 -1.64 -10.38 -6.31
C SER A 149 -1.77 -8.88 -6.11
N MET A 150 -2.97 -8.46 -5.75
CA MET A 150 -3.29 -7.06 -5.50
C MET A 150 -3.46 -6.75 -4.01
N TYR A 151 -3.49 -7.78 -3.15
CA TYR A 151 -3.60 -7.64 -1.70
C TYR A 151 -2.22 -7.68 -1.05
N LEU A 152 -1.93 -6.70 -0.17
CA LEU A 152 -0.67 -6.51 0.55
C LEU A 152 0.56 -6.26 -0.33
N THR A 153 0.36 -5.94 -1.60
CA THR A 153 1.43 -5.78 -2.59
C THR A 153 1.75 -4.34 -2.88
N ARG A 154 2.78 -4.10 -3.71
CA ARG A 154 3.04 -2.76 -4.25
C ARG A 154 1.83 -2.19 -4.99
N ALA A 155 1.03 -3.06 -5.61
CA ALA A 155 -0.21 -2.67 -6.28
C ALA A 155 -1.24 -2.14 -5.26
N ASP A 156 -1.31 -2.76 -4.09
CA ASP A 156 -2.19 -2.33 -3.01
C ASP A 156 -1.80 -0.95 -2.48
N ALA A 157 -0.51 -0.78 -2.20
CA ALA A 157 0.05 0.49 -1.75
C ALA A 157 -0.19 1.63 -2.76
N PHE A 158 -0.03 1.33 -4.05
CA PHE A 158 -0.38 2.26 -5.13
C PHE A 158 -1.87 2.61 -5.12
N ARG A 159 -2.74 1.61 -5.09
CA ARG A 159 -4.21 1.81 -5.12
C ARG A 159 -4.68 2.69 -3.97
N HIS A 160 -4.31 2.37 -2.74
CA HIS A 160 -4.72 3.12 -1.54
C HIS A 160 -4.31 4.59 -1.63
N SER A 161 -3.08 4.83 -2.07
CA SER A 161 -2.54 6.18 -2.26
C SER A 161 -3.26 6.91 -3.39
N TYR A 162 -3.44 6.27 -4.55
CA TYR A 162 -4.05 6.92 -5.70
C TYR A 162 -5.54 7.18 -5.50
N TRP A 163 -6.26 6.26 -4.86
CA TRP A 163 -7.65 6.45 -4.45
C TRP A 163 -7.81 7.66 -3.53
N ASN A 164 -6.93 7.81 -2.54
CA ASN A 164 -6.95 8.96 -1.64
C ASN A 164 -6.58 10.29 -2.32
N TRP A 165 -5.66 10.25 -3.29
CA TRP A 165 -5.38 11.41 -4.12
C TRP A 165 -6.62 11.83 -4.93
N LEU A 166 -7.31 10.88 -5.57
CA LEU A 166 -8.52 11.12 -6.35
C LEU A 166 -9.68 11.65 -5.49
N MET A 167 -9.91 11.06 -4.31
CA MET A 167 -10.92 11.55 -3.37
C MET A 167 -10.62 12.97 -2.87
N SER A 168 -9.35 13.28 -2.64
CA SER A 168 -8.94 14.63 -2.26
C SER A 168 -9.21 15.64 -3.37
N LYS A 169 -9.02 15.24 -4.63
CA LYS A 169 -9.29 16.06 -5.82
C LYS A 169 -10.78 16.28 -6.08
N CYS A 170 -11.61 15.23 -5.98
CA CYS A 170 -13.03 15.33 -6.31
C CYS A 170 -13.91 15.84 -5.15
N CYS A 171 -13.44 15.72 -3.92
CA CYS A 171 -14.18 16.12 -2.72
C CYS A 171 -13.35 17.07 -1.83
N SER A 172 -12.53 16.50 -0.95
CA SER A 172 -11.61 17.24 -0.07
C SER A 172 -10.68 16.27 0.65
N VAL A 173 -9.55 16.78 1.16
CA VAL A 173 -8.63 16.00 2.02
C VAL A 173 -9.35 15.47 3.26
N GLY A 174 -10.22 16.29 3.88
CA GLY A 174 -10.98 15.87 5.06
C GLY A 174 -11.95 14.73 4.76
N TRP A 175 -12.62 14.76 3.60
CA TRP A 175 -13.47 13.66 3.16
C TRP A 175 -12.65 12.40 2.86
N ALA A 176 -11.52 12.53 2.16
CA ALA A 176 -10.64 11.41 1.84
C ALA A 176 -10.13 10.72 3.11
N THR A 177 -9.68 11.47 4.12
CA THR A 177 -9.31 10.93 5.44
C THR A 177 -10.48 10.19 6.09
N ALA A 178 -11.66 10.82 6.13
CA ALA A 178 -12.83 10.26 6.79
C ALA A 178 -13.33 8.97 6.11
N PHE A 179 -13.39 8.96 4.78
CA PHE A 179 -13.92 7.80 4.07
C PHE A 179 -12.90 6.65 4.05
N ALA A 180 -11.62 6.94 3.84
CA ALA A 180 -10.57 5.92 3.89
C ALA A 180 -10.38 5.33 5.30
N THR A 181 -10.42 6.13 6.37
CA THR A 181 -10.31 5.57 7.73
C THR A 181 -11.56 4.74 8.10
N ALA A 182 -12.74 5.10 7.57
CA ALA A 182 -13.96 4.31 7.75
C ALA A 182 -13.86 2.99 7.00
N HIS A 183 -13.27 2.98 5.82
CA HIS A 183 -12.98 1.78 5.05
C HIS A 183 -12.18 0.76 5.87
N GLU A 184 -11.12 1.22 6.53
CA GLU A 184 -10.27 0.36 7.35
C GLU A 184 -10.89 0.02 8.73
N SER A 185 -12.10 0.49 9.07
CA SER A 185 -12.69 0.33 10.42
C SER A 185 -12.91 -1.13 10.79
N SER A 186 -13.34 -1.95 9.81
CA SER A 186 -13.65 -3.37 9.98
C SER A 186 -12.45 -4.29 9.90
N VAL A 187 -11.30 -3.79 9.45
CA VAL A 187 -10.04 -4.55 9.41
C VAL A 187 -9.46 -4.65 10.82
N ALA A 188 -8.87 -5.80 11.14
CA ALA A 188 -8.18 -5.99 12.41
C ALA A 188 -7.09 -4.92 12.59
N ASN A 189 -6.83 -4.52 13.84
CA ASN A 189 -5.79 -3.52 14.11
C ASN A 189 -4.39 -4.16 14.09
N ASP A 190 -3.98 -4.63 12.92
CA ASP A 190 -2.70 -5.26 12.64
C ASP A 190 -1.89 -4.47 11.61
N ASP A 191 -0.83 -5.07 11.07
CA ASP A 191 0.08 -4.39 10.15
C ASP A 191 -0.56 -4.10 8.78
N ASP A 192 -1.62 -4.82 8.38
CA ASP A 192 -2.40 -4.58 7.16
C ASP A 192 -3.09 -3.21 7.25
N LYS A 193 -3.90 -3.02 8.30
CA LYS A 193 -4.55 -1.73 8.56
C LYS A 193 -3.55 -0.57 8.67
N ARG A 194 -2.38 -0.78 9.26
CA ARG A 194 -1.34 0.25 9.37
C ARG A 194 -0.73 0.61 8.01
N MET A 195 -0.51 -0.39 7.16
CA MET A 195 -0.08 -0.20 5.77
C MET A 195 -1.07 0.67 5.01
N ASP A 196 -2.35 0.31 5.05
CA ASP A 196 -3.41 1.02 4.32
C ASP A 196 -3.57 2.45 4.81
N LEU A 197 -3.65 2.68 6.13
CA LEU A 197 -3.73 4.03 6.69
C LEU A 197 -2.52 4.91 6.33
N ASN A 198 -1.31 4.34 6.32
CA ASN A 198 -0.11 5.05 5.87
C ASN A 198 -0.20 5.43 4.39
N ASN A 199 -0.52 4.46 3.51
CA ASN A 199 -0.58 4.68 2.07
C ASN A 199 -1.71 5.66 1.69
N ASN A 200 -2.86 5.54 2.36
CA ASN A 200 -3.97 6.49 2.27
C ASN A 200 -3.49 7.93 2.57
N MET A 201 -2.69 8.11 3.63
CA MET A 201 -2.09 9.41 3.99
C MET A 201 -1.13 9.94 2.92
N ILE A 202 -0.26 9.10 2.36
CA ILE A 202 0.66 9.50 1.29
C ILE A 202 -0.12 10.06 0.09
N GLY A 203 -1.21 9.42 -0.31
CA GLY A 203 -2.09 9.90 -1.37
C GLY A 203 -2.60 11.33 -1.16
N ARG A 204 -3.08 11.61 0.05
CA ARG A 204 -3.59 12.96 0.42
C ARG A 204 -2.46 13.99 0.51
N ARG A 205 -1.29 13.61 1.02
CA ARG A 205 -0.10 14.47 1.06
C ARG A 205 0.34 14.85 -0.35
N LEU A 206 0.38 13.88 -1.26
CA LEU A 206 0.71 14.11 -2.67
C LEU A 206 -0.28 15.08 -3.35
N PHE A 207 -1.58 14.99 -3.02
CA PHE A 207 -2.56 15.97 -3.51
C PHE A 207 -2.28 17.35 -2.92
N THR A 208 -2.03 17.43 -1.62
CA THR A 208 -1.80 18.71 -0.92
C THR A 208 -0.57 19.45 -1.43
N SER A 209 0.51 18.73 -1.75
CA SER A 209 1.73 19.34 -2.30
C SER A 209 1.57 19.83 -3.74
N ALA A 210 0.66 19.23 -4.50
CA ALA A 210 0.43 19.58 -5.90
C ALA A 210 -1.06 19.44 -6.30
N PRO A 211 -1.95 20.32 -5.81
CA PRO A 211 -3.41 20.16 -5.97
C PRO A 211 -3.89 20.28 -7.42
N ASN A 212 -3.11 20.95 -8.27
CA ASN A 212 -3.39 21.14 -9.68
C ASN A 212 -2.84 20.02 -10.57
N SER A 213 -2.19 19.00 -10.00
CA SER A 213 -1.65 17.87 -10.77
C SER A 213 -2.75 17.10 -11.50
N THR A 214 -2.40 16.58 -12.68
CA THR A 214 -3.28 15.68 -13.43
C THR A 214 -3.24 14.27 -12.82
N PRO A 215 -4.28 13.45 -13.04
CA PRO A 215 -4.26 12.05 -12.62
C PRO A 215 -3.03 11.28 -13.11
N GLU A 216 -2.59 11.51 -14.36
CA GLU A 216 -1.41 10.85 -14.94
C GLU A 216 -0.12 11.27 -14.22
N ALA A 217 0.02 12.56 -13.90
CA ALA A 217 1.17 13.06 -13.14
C ALA A 217 1.20 12.50 -11.72
N ALA A 218 0.03 12.35 -11.08
CA ALA A 218 -0.08 11.73 -9.76
C ALA A 218 0.30 10.25 -9.77
N GLN A 219 -0.19 9.48 -10.76
CA GLN A 219 0.22 8.08 -10.94
C GLN A 219 1.72 7.97 -11.14
N ALA A 220 2.31 8.77 -12.05
CA ALA A 220 3.75 8.77 -12.29
C ALA A 220 4.56 9.13 -11.03
N ALA A 221 4.07 10.05 -10.20
CA ALA A 221 4.72 10.39 -8.93
C ALA A 221 4.66 9.21 -7.94
N LEU A 222 3.51 8.55 -7.79
CA LEU A 222 3.36 7.38 -6.93
C LEU A 222 4.24 6.21 -7.39
N LEU A 223 4.34 5.99 -8.70
CA LEU A 223 5.18 4.95 -9.26
C LEU A 223 6.68 5.20 -9.06
N ASN A 224 7.10 6.46 -8.90
CA ASN A 224 8.48 6.78 -8.55
C ASN A 224 8.70 6.94 -7.03
N TYR A 225 7.67 6.70 -6.22
CA TYR A 225 7.75 6.86 -4.77
C TYR A 225 8.61 5.77 -4.14
N LYS A 226 9.28 6.13 -3.03
CA LYS A 226 10.11 5.20 -2.26
C LYS A 226 9.23 4.11 -1.65
N LEU A 227 9.75 2.88 -1.65
CA LEU A 227 9.07 1.73 -1.06
C LEU A 227 9.68 1.34 0.27
N LEU A 228 8.85 0.79 1.13
CA LEU A 228 9.27 0.04 2.30
C LEU A 228 8.57 -1.31 2.29
N TRP A 229 9.33 -2.37 2.07
CA TRP A 229 8.82 -3.70 2.32
C TRP A 229 8.94 -4.03 3.81
N VAL A 230 7.89 -4.65 4.36
CA VAL A 230 7.84 -5.09 5.75
C VAL A 230 7.45 -6.57 5.80
N ASN A 231 8.22 -7.36 6.55
CA ASN A 231 7.93 -8.78 6.72
C ASN A 231 6.64 -8.99 7.53
N ARG A 232 5.62 -9.59 6.91
CA ARG A 232 4.31 -9.92 7.52
C ARG A 232 4.37 -10.77 8.80
N ILE A 233 5.49 -11.46 9.08
CA ILE A 233 5.64 -12.28 10.29
C ILE A 233 6.02 -11.41 11.50
N ARG A 234 6.61 -10.23 11.27
CA ARG A 234 7.03 -9.31 12.32
C ARG A 234 5.88 -8.40 12.71
N LYS A 235 5.53 -8.40 14.00
CA LYS A 235 4.53 -7.50 14.58
C LYS A 235 5.17 -6.21 15.08
N ASN A 236 4.40 -5.11 15.07
CA ASN A 236 4.79 -3.81 15.62
C ASN A 236 5.95 -3.13 14.88
N VAL A 237 6.03 -3.31 13.56
CA VAL A 237 7.04 -2.62 12.76
C VAL A 237 6.74 -1.13 12.74
N THR A 238 7.77 -0.31 12.97
CA THR A 238 7.64 1.14 12.87
C THR A 238 7.74 1.53 11.41
N VAL A 239 6.63 2.06 10.88
CA VAL A 239 6.53 2.52 9.50
C VAL A 239 6.80 4.02 9.47
N GLY A 240 7.86 4.43 8.76
CA GLY A 240 8.14 5.84 8.52
C GLY A 240 7.16 6.43 7.49
N VAL A 241 6.90 7.73 7.58
CA VAL A 241 5.91 8.44 6.75
C VAL A 241 6.42 8.85 5.35
N ASP A 242 7.62 8.41 4.97
CA ASP A 242 8.28 8.78 3.72
C ASP A 242 8.27 7.65 2.68
N TYR A 243 7.54 6.57 2.96
CA TYR A 243 7.51 5.38 2.13
C TYR A 243 6.08 4.91 1.89
N LEU A 244 5.86 4.41 0.66
CA LEU A 244 4.74 3.51 0.41
C LEU A 244 5.11 2.12 0.93
N VAL A 245 4.20 1.54 1.72
CA VAL A 245 4.47 0.33 2.49
C VAL A 245 3.69 -0.84 1.91
N TYR A 246 4.30 -2.02 1.91
CA TYR A 246 3.64 -3.25 1.47
C TYR A 246 4.21 -4.49 2.18
N LEU A 247 3.43 -5.58 2.23
CA LEU A 247 3.70 -6.78 3.05
C LEU A 247 3.86 -8.09 2.22
N GLU A 248 4.40 -8.00 1.01
CA GLU A 248 4.66 -9.15 0.10
C GLU A 248 5.54 -10.28 0.73
N PRO A 249 5.66 -11.46 0.09
CA PRO A 249 6.50 -12.56 0.58
C PRO A 249 7.94 -12.16 0.95
N SER A 250 8.55 -12.93 1.86
CA SER A 250 9.94 -12.74 2.33
C SER A 250 10.88 -12.43 1.19
N GLN A 251 11.52 -11.26 1.26
CA GLN A 251 12.72 -11.00 0.49
C GLN A 251 13.83 -11.84 1.11
N THR A 252 14.57 -12.60 0.31
CA THR A 252 15.65 -13.44 0.82
C THR A 252 16.92 -13.33 -0.01
N LEU A 253 18.03 -13.56 0.68
CA LEU A 253 19.35 -13.70 0.09
C LEU A 253 19.89 -15.07 0.49
N THR A 254 20.27 -15.89 -0.48
CA THR A 254 20.95 -17.16 -0.21
C THR A 254 22.41 -17.04 -0.61
N VAL A 255 23.31 -17.42 0.30
CA VAL A 255 24.72 -17.68 0.00
C VAL A 255 24.88 -19.19 -0.10
N PHE A 256 25.25 -19.68 -1.28
CA PHE A 256 25.56 -21.09 -1.51
C PHE A 256 27.03 -21.34 -1.29
N ASP A 257 27.32 -22.42 -0.60
CA ASP A 257 28.66 -23.01 -0.53
C ASP A 257 28.86 -23.95 -1.73
N ASP A 258 30.09 -24.06 -2.24
CA ASP A 258 30.37 -24.75 -3.50
C ASP A 258 30.47 -26.29 -3.40
N GLY A 259 30.38 -26.85 -2.19
CA GLY A 259 30.11 -28.28 -1.99
C GLY A 259 30.54 -28.80 -0.62
N PRO A 260 30.14 -30.04 -0.27
CA PRO A 260 30.44 -30.64 1.04
C PRO A 260 31.92 -31.02 1.23
N ASP A 261 32.74 -30.86 0.19
CA ASP A 261 34.17 -31.14 0.23
C ASP A 261 34.99 -29.94 0.75
N TYR A 262 34.35 -28.78 0.93
CA TYR A 262 34.94 -27.55 1.45
C TYR A 262 34.12 -27.06 2.65
N ASP A 263 34.80 -26.89 3.79
CA ASP A 263 34.21 -26.54 5.08
C ASP A 263 34.15 -25.01 5.28
N ASP A 264 33.71 -24.28 4.25
CA ASP A 264 33.80 -22.83 4.26
C ASP A 264 32.74 -22.20 5.17
N ILE A 265 33.15 -21.18 5.93
CA ILE A 265 32.24 -20.38 6.77
C ILE A 265 32.28 -18.93 6.26
N TYR A 266 31.10 -18.42 5.91
CA TYR A 266 30.95 -17.05 5.43
C TYR A 266 30.30 -16.19 6.49
N THR A 267 30.89 -15.04 6.80
CA THR A 267 30.17 -13.96 7.51
C THR A 267 29.54 -13.01 6.50
N VAL A 268 28.23 -12.81 6.63
CA VAL A 268 27.45 -11.93 5.76
C VAL A 268 27.08 -10.66 6.50
N SER A 269 27.31 -9.51 5.86
CA SER A 269 26.90 -8.20 6.35
C SER A 269 26.14 -7.41 5.30
N ILE A 270 25.14 -6.63 5.73
CA ILE A 270 24.29 -5.81 4.88
C ILE A 270 24.28 -4.39 5.42
N ALA A 271 24.60 -3.42 4.57
CA ALA A 271 24.83 -2.03 4.94
C ALA A 271 25.80 -1.90 6.14
N GLY A 272 26.83 -2.75 6.18
CA GLY A 272 27.83 -2.78 7.24
C GLY A 272 27.40 -3.47 8.55
N LYS A 273 26.17 -3.99 8.64
CA LYS A 273 25.68 -4.73 9.81
C LYS A 273 25.74 -6.23 9.55
N ALA A 274 26.40 -6.98 10.44
CA ALA A 274 26.42 -8.44 10.37
C ALA A 274 24.99 -9.01 10.50
N VAL A 275 24.60 -9.86 9.56
CA VAL A 275 23.29 -10.54 9.54
C VAL A 275 23.40 -12.01 9.96
N GLY A 276 24.61 -12.59 9.88
CA GLY A 276 24.92 -13.92 10.41
C GLY A 276 25.98 -14.65 9.60
N ASP A 277 26.29 -15.87 10.05
CA ASP A 277 27.28 -16.75 9.42
C ASP A 277 26.61 -17.94 8.72
N THR A 278 27.20 -18.50 7.67
CA THR A 278 26.77 -19.81 7.14
C THR A 278 27.18 -20.95 8.10
N PRO A 279 26.45 -22.06 8.15
CA PRO A 279 26.99 -23.28 8.75
C PRO A 279 28.18 -23.79 7.91
N GLN A 280 29.11 -24.49 8.54
CA GLN A 280 30.26 -25.13 7.89
C GLN A 280 29.79 -26.08 6.78
N GLY A 281 30.33 -25.92 5.57
CA GLY A 281 30.03 -26.79 4.43
C GLY A 281 28.59 -26.67 3.89
N ALA A 282 27.86 -25.61 4.23
CA ALA A 282 26.44 -25.50 3.94
C ALA A 282 25.97 -24.09 3.55
N SER A 283 24.92 -24.06 2.73
CA SER A 283 24.26 -22.82 2.33
C SER A 283 23.37 -22.26 3.44
N ARG A 284 23.17 -20.94 3.44
CA ARG A 284 22.21 -20.28 4.35
C ARG A 284 21.35 -19.27 3.60
N GLU A 285 20.05 -19.30 3.90
CA GLU A 285 19.12 -18.24 3.51
C GLU A 285 19.00 -17.20 4.63
N PHE A 286 19.12 -15.93 4.25
CA PHE A 286 18.95 -14.77 5.10
C PHE A 286 17.65 -14.07 4.69
N GLU A 287 16.71 -13.97 5.62
CA GLU A 287 15.49 -13.21 5.43
C GLU A 287 15.66 -11.79 5.99
N PHE A 288 15.05 -10.83 5.32
CA PHE A 288 14.99 -9.46 5.80
C PHE A 288 13.77 -9.25 6.69
N ASP A 289 13.89 -8.36 7.68
CA ASP A 289 12.74 -7.90 8.46
C ASP A 289 12.02 -6.73 7.80
N GLN A 290 12.80 -5.83 7.22
CA GLN A 290 12.36 -4.60 6.57
C GLN A 290 13.45 -4.17 5.60
N ILE A 291 13.05 -3.66 4.43
CA ILE A 291 14.00 -3.10 3.47
C ILE A 291 13.43 -1.86 2.76
N PRO A 292 14.12 -0.70 2.86
CA PRO A 292 13.74 0.49 2.11
C PRO A 292 14.29 0.43 0.68
N SER A 293 13.57 1.02 -0.27
CA SER A 293 14.02 1.14 -1.66
C SER A 293 15.34 1.88 -1.75
N GLY A 294 16.24 1.40 -2.60
CA GLY A 294 17.57 1.95 -2.82
C GLY A 294 18.62 0.86 -2.93
N ASP A 295 19.86 1.31 -3.03
CA ASP A 295 21.04 0.47 -3.08
C ASP A 295 21.49 0.06 -1.67
N HIS A 296 21.83 -1.22 -1.53
CA HIS A 296 22.30 -1.82 -0.30
C HIS A 296 23.60 -2.57 -0.55
N THR A 297 24.61 -2.30 0.27
CA THR A 297 25.88 -3.03 0.17
C THR A 297 25.78 -4.39 0.87
N LEU A 298 26.13 -5.44 0.15
CA LEU A 298 26.34 -6.79 0.66
C LEU A 298 27.84 -7.06 0.76
N THR A 299 28.25 -7.60 1.89
CA THR A 299 29.63 -8.00 2.14
C THR A 299 29.66 -9.46 2.59
N VAL A 300 30.52 -10.25 1.95
CA VAL A 300 30.76 -11.67 2.26
C VAL A 300 32.24 -11.83 2.60
N ASN A 301 32.52 -12.29 3.81
CA ASN A 301 33.88 -12.54 4.30
C ASN A 301 34.09 -14.04 4.49
N CYS A 302 35.19 -14.56 3.95
CA CYS A 302 35.60 -15.97 4.03
C CYS A 302 36.41 -16.22 5.31
N LYS A 303 35.89 -17.07 6.19
CA LYS A 303 36.61 -17.65 7.33
C LYS A 303 36.95 -19.09 6.97
N LEU A 304 38.22 -19.35 6.67
CA LEU A 304 38.69 -20.67 6.28
C LEU A 304 39.10 -21.46 7.54
N ASP A 305 38.83 -22.77 7.55
CA ASP A 305 39.12 -23.64 8.70
C ASP A 305 40.29 -24.62 8.48
N GLY A 306 40.97 -24.53 7.32
CA GLY A 306 42.21 -25.28 7.03
C GLY A 306 42.24 -26.07 5.71
N THR A 307 41.20 -26.00 4.88
CA THR A 307 41.18 -26.61 3.53
C THR A 307 41.89 -25.73 2.50
N LYS A 308 42.50 -26.32 1.45
CA LYS A 308 43.23 -25.57 0.41
C LYS A 308 42.31 -25.31 -0.78
N GLY A 309 42.04 -24.05 -1.14
CA GLY A 309 41.25 -23.74 -2.34
C GLY A 309 40.68 -22.33 -2.44
N GLY A 310 40.53 -21.63 -1.31
CA GLY A 310 39.72 -20.41 -1.24
C GLY A 310 38.24 -20.76 -1.05
N CYS A 311 37.44 -19.79 -0.64
CA CYS A 311 36.01 -19.97 -0.38
C CYS A 311 35.18 -19.70 -1.64
N GLY A 312 34.48 -20.71 -2.15
CA GLY A 312 33.61 -20.61 -3.32
C GLY A 312 32.14 -20.41 -2.98
N PHE A 313 31.51 -19.34 -3.47
CA PHE A 313 30.10 -19.06 -3.19
C PHE A 313 29.28 -18.52 -4.37
N GLN A 314 27.96 -18.61 -4.24
CA GLN A 314 26.99 -17.95 -5.13
C GLN A 314 25.97 -17.16 -4.32
N ILE A 315 25.54 -16.02 -4.86
CA ILE A 315 24.45 -15.23 -4.29
C ILE A 315 23.19 -15.45 -5.11
N ARG A 316 22.06 -15.71 -4.44
CA ARG A 316 20.73 -15.70 -5.06
C ARG A 316 19.80 -14.80 -4.26
N LEU A 317 19.19 -13.86 -4.94
CA LEU A 317 18.19 -12.94 -4.42
C LEU A 317 16.79 -13.46 -4.80
N LYS A 318 15.83 -13.30 -3.89
CA LYS A 318 14.40 -13.58 -4.15
C LYS A 318 13.55 -12.34 -3.91
N GLY A 319 12.40 -12.30 -4.58
CA GLY A 319 11.45 -11.20 -4.50
C GLY A 319 11.78 -10.09 -5.50
N ALA A 320 11.79 -8.84 -5.05
CA ALA A 320 12.07 -7.65 -5.85
C ALA A 320 13.54 -7.20 -5.79
N LEU A 321 14.39 -7.92 -5.06
CA LEU A 321 15.82 -7.63 -4.96
C LEU A 321 16.56 -8.01 -6.24
N THR A 322 17.45 -7.14 -6.69
CA THR A 322 18.28 -7.35 -7.89
C THR A 322 19.73 -6.96 -7.65
N LEU A 323 20.65 -7.63 -8.35
CA LEU A 323 22.05 -7.27 -8.45
C LEU A 323 22.24 -6.15 -9.48
N PRO A 324 23.43 -5.53 -9.57
CA PRO A 324 23.69 -4.52 -10.58
C PRO A 324 23.51 -5.15 -11.97
N GLY A 325 22.72 -4.50 -12.82
CA GLY A 325 22.32 -5.05 -14.13
C GLY A 325 21.07 -5.92 -14.11
N GLY A 326 20.35 -6.01 -12.98
CA GLY A 326 19.00 -6.60 -12.92
C GLY A 326 18.94 -8.12 -12.71
N SER A 327 20.09 -8.79 -12.59
CA SER A 327 20.13 -10.23 -12.30
C SER A 327 19.66 -10.51 -10.86
N SER A 328 19.07 -11.68 -10.62
CA SER A 328 18.78 -12.19 -9.27
C SER A 328 19.84 -13.18 -8.76
N ASN A 329 20.88 -13.46 -9.55
CA ASN A 329 21.92 -14.42 -9.19
C ASN A 329 23.31 -14.04 -9.72
N THR A 330 24.34 -14.53 -9.04
CA THR A 330 25.73 -14.47 -9.52
C THR A 330 26.16 -15.83 -10.07
N SER A 331 27.15 -15.83 -10.96
CA SER A 331 28.01 -17.01 -11.16
C SER A 331 28.76 -17.35 -9.86
N GLN A 332 29.40 -18.52 -9.82
CA GLN A 332 30.30 -18.88 -8.72
C GLN A 332 31.45 -17.87 -8.62
N LEU A 333 31.65 -17.36 -7.41
CA LEU A 333 32.72 -16.45 -7.02
C LEU A 333 33.65 -17.21 -6.09
N VAL A 334 34.96 -17.00 -6.20
CA VAL A 334 35.95 -17.61 -5.31
C VAL A 334 36.82 -16.50 -4.73
N ILE A 335 36.96 -16.47 -3.40
CA ILE A 335 37.81 -15.51 -2.67
C ILE A 335 38.78 -16.24 -1.75
N GLN A 336 39.92 -15.62 -1.41
CA GLN A 336 40.89 -16.24 -0.50
C GLN A 336 40.51 -16.05 0.98
N GLU A 337 41.16 -16.80 1.88
CA GLU A 337 41.02 -16.63 3.32
C GLU A 337 41.31 -15.19 3.75
N GLY A 338 40.41 -14.63 4.57
CA GLY A 338 40.53 -13.25 5.05
C GLY A 338 40.19 -12.19 4.00
N GLU A 339 39.98 -12.57 2.74
CA GLU A 339 39.45 -11.67 1.73
C GLU A 339 37.96 -11.43 1.93
N THR A 340 37.53 -10.29 1.39
CA THR A 340 36.15 -9.83 1.48
C THR A 340 35.65 -9.52 0.09
N HIS A 341 34.56 -10.17 -0.30
CA HIS A 341 33.80 -9.76 -1.47
C HIS A 341 32.75 -8.73 -1.06
N SER A 342 32.62 -7.67 -1.85
CA SER A 342 31.54 -6.69 -1.69
C SER A 342 30.82 -6.50 -3.02
N THR A 343 29.50 -6.52 -2.96
CA THR A 343 28.62 -6.21 -4.08
C THR A 343 27.47 -5.34 -3.58
N THR A 344 26.73 -4.74 -4.50
CA THR A 344 25.53 -3.96 -4.18
C THR A 344 24.32 -4.71 -4.70
N PHE A 345 23.23 -4.72 -3.95
CA PHE A 345 21.93 -5.10 -4.49
C PHE A 345 20.97 -3.92 -4.36
N ASN A 346 20.06 -3.82 -5.31
CA ASN A 346 19.05 -2.78 -5.36
C ASN A 346 17.69 -3.37 -4.96
N PHE A 347 16.97 -2.62 -4.16
CA PHE A 347 15.54 -2.79 -3.97
C PHE A 347 14.82 -1.62 -4.65
N PRO A 348 14.00 -1.85 -5.68
CA PRO A 348 13.51 -0.77 -6.54
C PRO A 348 12.49 0.13 -5.81
N THR A 349 12.25 1.30 -6.39
CA THR A 349 11.06 2.11 -6.08
C THR A 349 9.78 1.40 -6.55
N MET A 350 8.62 2.05 -6.44
CA MET A 350 7.33 1.43 -6.82
C MET A 350 7.29 0.95 -8.28
N ASN A 351 7.99 1.65 -9.18
CA ASN A 351 8.20 1.27 -10.56
C ASN A 351 8.94 -0.06 -10.62
N ASP A 352 8.19 -1.06 -11.08
CA ASP A 352 8.57 -2.45 -11.03
C ASP A 352 9.79 -2.71 -11.91
N ALA A 353 10.79 -3.40 -11.36
CA ALA A 353 11.87 -4.04 -12.11
C ALA A 353 11.36 -5.19 -13.02
N ARG A 354 10.10 -5.14 -13.47
CA ARG A 354 9.46 -6.07 -14.41
C ARG A 354 9.37 -5.51 -15.84
N THR A 355 10.04 -4.40 -16.15
CA THR A 355 10.47 -4.15 -17.55
C THR A 355 11.72 -4.95 -17.84
N ASN A 356 11.56 -6.26 -18.03
CA ASN A 356 12.45 -7.10 -18.83
C ASN A 356 11.59 -7.85 -19.85
#